data_AF-A0A9D6HVX7-F1
#
_entry.id   AF-A0A9D6HVX7-F1
#
_cell.length_a   1.000
_cell.length_b   1.000
_cell.length_c   1.000
_cell.angle_alpha   90.00
_cell.angle_beta   90.00
_cell.angle_gamma   90.00
#
_symmetry.space_group_name_H-M   'P 1'
#
loop_
_entity.id
_entity.type
_entity.pdbx_description
1 polymer ?
#
loop_
_entity_poly.entity_id
_entity_poly.type
_entity_poly.pdbx_seq_one_letter_code
_entity_poly.pdbx_strand_id
1 'polypeptide(L)'
;MVISCPGSEWIIRLGPIERTNHAGSRIQAKEGALRQVLDDAKEIMEGARPLIPLLQKGAVCTNGCGEPALREEGPDPQVVCYELPDGKWFAIAASQAFGVKLECKKKGEE
;
A
#
# COMPACT_ATOMS: atom_id res chain seq x y z
N MET A 1 16.12 8.45 -12.00
CA MET A 1 14.69 8.68 -12.27
C MET A 1 14.43 10.18 -12.26
N VAL A 2 13.67 10.73 -13.19
CA VAL A 2 13.32 12.16 -13.20
C VAL A 2 11.83 12.29 -12.91
N ILE A 3 11.46 13.08 -11.91
CA ILE A 3 10.07 13.26 -11.48
C ILE A 3 9.64 14.69 -11.82
N SER A 4 8.57 14.82 -12.59
CA SER A 4 7.97 16.11 -12.92
C SER A 4 7.44 16.78 -11.66
N CYS A 5 7.66 18.10 -11.55
CA CYS A 5 7.22 18.87 -10.40
C CYS A 5 6.02 19.79 -10.71
N PRO A 6 4.96 19.79 -9.89
CA PRO A 6 4.72 18.89 -8.76
C PRO A 6 4.33 17.49 -9.24
N GLY A 7 4.74 16.45 -8.51
CA GLY A 7 4.43 15.08 -8.91
C GLY A 7 4.92 14.03 -7.93
N SER A 8 4.38 12.82 -8.09
CA SER A 8 4.79 11.63 -7.35
C SER A 8 4.92 10.45 -8.31
N GLU A 9 5.93 9.62 -8.11
CA GLU A 9 6.16 8.42 -8.92
C GLU A 9 6.46 7.22 -8.02
N TRP A 10 5.98 6.04 -8.40
CA TRP A 10 6.26 4.83 -7.66
C TRP A 10 7.71 4.39 -7.89
N ILE A 11 8.44 4.16 -6.80
CA ILE A 11 9.73 3.44 -6.85
C ILE A 11 9.57 1.98 -6.46
N ILE A 12 8.58 1.68 -5.62
CA ILE A 12 8.16 0.33 -5.27
C ILE A 12 6.64 0.34 -5.30
N ARG A 13 6.04 -0.38 -6.24
CA ARG A 13 4.60 -0.61 -6.31
C ARG A 13 4.33 -2.10 -6.10
N LEU A 14 3.63 -2.43 -5.01
CA LEU A 14 3.31 -3.78 -4.59
C LEU A 14 1.80 -4.00 -4.65
N GLY A 15 1.40 -5.26 -4.71
CA GLY A 15 0.00 -5.67 -4.84
C GLY A 15 -0.42 -6.00 -6.28
N PRO A 16 -1.66 -6.46 -6.49
CA PRO A 16 -2.71 -6.59 -5.48
C PRO A 16 -2.49 -7.74 -4.49
N ILE A 17 -3.05 -7.62 -3.28
CA ILE A 17 -3.12 -8.72 -2.29
C ILE A 17 -4.58 -8.93 -1.93
N GLU A 18 -5.01 -10.19 -1.96
CA GLU A 18 -6.35 -10.61 -1.57
C GLU A 18 -6.27 -11.72 -0.53
N ARG A 19 -7.07 -11.61 0.53
CA ARG A 19 -7.20 -12.62 1.57
C ARG A 19 -8.64 -12.84 1.94
N THR A 20 -8.93 -14.06 2.38
CA THR A 20 -10.27 -14.51 2.68
C THR A 20 -10.34 -15.09 4.08
N ASN A 21 -11.46 -14.89 4.76
CA ASN A 21 -11.69 -15.47 6.07
C ASN A 21 -13.12 -15.98 6.23
N HIS A 22 -13.26 -17.05 7.00
CA HIS A 22 -14.55 -17.68 7.32
C HIS A 22 -14.74 -17.71 8.84
N ALA A 23 -15.88 -17.22 9.33
CA ALA A 23 -16.16 -17.17 10.77
C ALA A 23 -17.65 -17.29 11.09
N GLY A 24 -17.98 -17.51 12.36
CA GLY A 24 -19.38 -17.58 12.83
C GLY A 24 -20.09 -16.23 12.88
N SER A 25 -19.36 -15.11 12.79
CA SER A 25 -19.94 -13.76 12.80
C SER A 25 -19.33 -12.87 11.73
N ARG A 26 -20.11 -11.90 11.24
CA ARG A 26 -19.67 -10.92 10.24
C ARG A 26 -18.41 -10.16 10.68
N ILE A 27 -18.35 -9.77 11.96
CA ILE A 27 -17.24 -8.98 12.51
C ILE A 27 -15.95 -9.82 12.47
N GLN A 28 -15.99 -11.06 12.97
CA GLN A 28 -14.82 -11.95 12.95
C GLN A 28 -14.37 -12.27 11.52
N ALA A 29 -15.31 -12.51 10.60
CA ALA A 29 -14.98 -12.76 9.19
C ALA A 29 -14.24 -11.55 8.60
N LYS A 30 -14.83 -10.35 8.75
CA LYS A 30 -14.28 -9.08 8.26
C LYS A 30 -12.90 -8.79 8.83
N GLU A 31 -12.76 -8.80 10.15
CA GLU A 31 -11.51 -8.46 10.84
C GLU A 31 -10.40 -9.45 10.53
N GLY A 32 -10.72 -10.75 10.46
CA GLY A 32 -9.73 -11.76 10.08
C GLY A 32 -9.20 -11.57 8.66
N ALA A 33 -10.09 -11.29 7.68
CA ALA A 33 -9.66 -11.04 6.31
C ALA A 33 -8.82 -9.76 6.20
N LEU A 34 -9.25 -8.67 6.84
CA LEU A 34 -8.50 -7.40 6.88
C LEU A 34 -7.11 -7.59 7.50
N ARG A 35 -7.04 -8.27 8.64
CA ARG A 35 -5.79 -8.49 9.36
C ARG A 35 -4.80 -9.28 8.52
N GLN A 36 -5.24 -10.32 7.83
CA GLN A 36 -4.38 -11.09 6.91
C GLN A 36 -3.80 -10.21 5.79
N VAL A 37 -4.59 -9.32 5.17
CA VAL A 37 -4.05 -8.40 4.15
C VAL A 37 -3.00 -7.45 4.75
N LEU A 38 -3.27 -6.91 5.94
CA LEU A 38 -2.36 -5.98 6.61
C LEU A 38 -1.05 -6.64 7.05
N ASP A 39 -1.13 -7.84 7.64
CA ASP A 39 0.03 -8.60 8.10
C ASP A 39 0.93 -8.98 6.90
N ASP A 40 0.34 -9.47 5.81
CA ASP A 40 1.10 -9.84 4.61
C ASP A 40 1.70 -8.61 3.91
N ALA A 41 0.94 -7.53 3.80
CA ALA A 41 1.46 -6.28 3.22
C ALA A 41 2.62 -5.73 4.05
N LYS A 42 2.56 -5.85 5.38
CA LYS A 42 3.65 -5.48 6.28
C LYS A 42 4.89 -6.32 6.04
N GLU A 43 4.76 -7.65 5.96
CA GLU A 43 5.89 -8.55 5.69
C GLU A 43 6.57 -8.22 4.35
N ILE A 44 5.77 -7.97 3.31
CA ILE A 44 6.28 -7.59 1.98
C ILE A 44 7.01 -6.25 2.05
N MET A 45 6.45 -5.25 2.74
CA MET A 45 7.08 -3.95 2.91
C MET A 45 8.40 -4.04 3.70
N GLU A 46 8.45 -4.85 4.76
CA GLU A 46 9.66 -5.10 5.52
C GLU A 46 10.75 -5.75 4.66
N GLY A 47 10.38 -6.71 3.81
CA GLY A 47 11.29 -7.32 2.83
C GLY A 47 11.77 -6.36 1.73
N ALA A 48 10.93 -5.40 1.32
CA ALA A 48 11.24 -4.42 0.29
C ALA A 48 12.04 -3.20 0.82
N ARG A 49 11.95 -2.91 2.13
CA ARG A 49 12.57 -1.74 2.78
C ARG A 49 14.08 -1.57 2.48
N PRO A 50 14.91 -2.63 2.44
CA PRO A 50 16.33 -2.50 2.12
C PRO A 50 16.62 -2.01 0.68
N LEU A 51 15.66 -2.16 -0.25
CA LEU A 51 15.82 -1.72 -1.64
C LEU A 51 15.58 -0.22 -1.82
N ILE A 52 14.84 0.41 -0.90
CA ILE A 52 14.43 1.83 -1.00
C ILE A 52 15.63 2.77 -1.22
N PRO A 53 16.73 2.71 -0.44
CA PRO A 53 17.86 3.62 -0.64
C PRO A 53 18.57 3.40 -1.98
N LEU A 54 18.59 2.16 -2.48
CA LEU A 54 19.19 1.82 -3.77
C LEU A 54 18.36 2.38 -4.93
N LEU A 55 17.04 2.31 -4.82
CA LEU A 55 16.09 2.80 -5.83
C LEU A 55 15.95 4.33 -5.83
N GLN A 56 16.14 4.97 -4.68
CA GLN A 56 16.16 6.43 -4.58
C GLN A 56 17.44 7.04 -5.19
N LYS A 57 18.53 6.28 -5.25
CA LYS A 57 19.83 6.79 -5.72
C LYS A 57 19.73 7.32 -7.15
N GLY A 58 20.06 8.60 -7.34
CA GLY A 58 19.98 9.26 -8.66
C GLY A 58 18.56 9.64 -9.09
N ALA A 59 17.59 9.65 -8.16
CA ALA A 59 16.32 10.32 -8.37
C ALA A 59 16.49 11.83 -8.25
N VAL A 60 15.89 12.58 -9.18
CA VAL A 60 15.94 14.04 -9.21
C VAL A 60 14.57 14.61 -9.55
N CYS A 61 14.22 15.72 -8.91
CA CYS A 61 13.04 16.52 -9.27
C CYS A 61 13.39 17.47 -10.41
N THR A 62 12.44 17.72 -11.32
CA THR A 62 12.62 18.73 -12.38
C THR A 62 12.74 20.16 -11.82
N ASN A 63 13.44 21.03 -12.56
CA ASN A 63 13.76 22.44 -12.26
C ASN A 63 12.79 23.17 -11.32
N GLY A 64 13.32 23.72 -10.22
CA GLY A 64 12.61 24.62 -9.28
C GLY A 64 12.11 23.99 -7.98
N CYS A 65 12.24 22.67 -7.84
CA CYS A 65 11.73 21.91 -6.70
C CYS A 65 12.81 21.42 -5.75
N GLY A 66 12.40 21.04 -4.53
CA GLY A 66 13.30 20.48 -3.52
C GLY A 66 13.84 19.09 -3.89
N GLU A 67 14.59 18.48 -2.99
CA GLU A 67 15.01 17.08 -3.14
C GLU A 67 13.78 16.15 -3.09
N PRO A 68 13.79 15.02 -3.83
CA PRO A 68 12.69 14.08 -3.84
C PRO A 68 12.54 13.42 -2.46
N ALA A 69 11.35 13.57 -1.87
CA ALA A 69 11.01 12.99 -0.58
C ALA A 69 10.39 11.60 -0.75
N LEU A 70 10.69 10.68 0.16
CA LEU A 70 10.03 9.37 0.18
C LEU A 70 8.67 9.49 0.86
N ARG A 71 7.66 8.90 0.24
CA ARG A 71 6.34 8.71 0.84
C ARG A 71 5.96 7.24 0.78
N GLU A 72 5.72 6.66 1.95
CA GLU A 72 5.17 5.32 2.08
C GLU A 72 3.65 5.41 1.96
N GLU A 73 3.07 4.63 1.05
CA GLU A 73 1.63 4.43 0.92
C GLU A 73 1.32 3.02 1.43
N GLY A 74 0.66 2.94 2.59
CA GLY A 74 0.24 1.68 3.18
C GLY A 74 -0.90 1.02 2.39
N PRO A 75 -1.15 -0.28 2.62
CA PRO A 75 -2.30 -0.97 2.03
C PRO A 75 -3.61 -0.31 2.46
N ASP A 76 -4.52 -0.14 1.50
CA ASP A 76 -5.91 0.29 1.73
C ASP A 76 -6.87 -0.84 1.35
N PRO A 77 -7.09 -1.82 2.25
CA PRO A 77 -7.89 -2.99 1.94
C PRO A 77 -9.39 -2.69 1.93
N GLN A 78 -10.03 -2.97 0.79
CA GLN A 78 -11.48 -3.03 0.69
C GLN A 78 -11.97 -4.41 1.07
N VAL A 79 -13.04 -4.49 1.86
CA VAL A 79 -13.59 -5.77 2.34
C VAL A 79 -15.05 -5.92 2.00
N VAL A 80 -15.39 -7.09 1.45
CA VAL A 80 -16.76 -7.51 1.18
C VAL A 80 -17.07 -8.72 2.05
N CYS A 81 -18.30 -8.77 2.59
CA CYS A 81 -18.75 -9.86 3.45
C CYS A 81 -20.05 -10.45 2.91
N TYR A 82 -20.17 -11.77 2.98
CA TYR A 82 -21.32 -12.53 2.56
C TYR A 82 -21.74 -13.48 3.69
N GLU A 83 -23.04 -13.60 3.92
CA GLU A 83 -23.60 -14.65 4.76
C GLU A 83 -23.77 -15.92 3.92
N LEU A 84 -23.37 -17.05 4.49
CA LEU A 84 -23.46 -18.36 3.87
C LEU A 84 -24.75 -19.07 4.30
N PRO A 85 -25.25 -20.05 3.52
CA PRO A 85 -26.47 -20.78 3.86
C PRO A 85 -26.45 -21.52 5.21
N ASP A 86 -25.26 -21.78 5.76
CA ASP A 86 -25.06 -22.42 7.06
C ASP A 86 -25.03 -21.43 8.25
N GLY A 87 -25.37 -20.16 8.01
CA GLY A 87 -25.37 -19.09 9.01
C GLY A 87 -23.98 -18.56 9.36
N LYS A 88 -22.92 -19.03 8.69
CA LYS A 88 -21.56 -18.48 8.84
C LYS A 88 -21.35 -17.31 7.89
N TRP A 89 -20.25 -16.60 8.12
CA TRP A 89 -19.86 -15.43 7.36
C TRP A 89 -18.54 -15.69 6.64
N PHE A 90 -18.51 -15.29 5.38
CA PHE A 90 -17.33 -15.25 4.53
C PHE A 90 -16.96 -13.80 4.26
N ALA A 91 -15.67 -13.46 4.32
CA ALA A 91 -15.18 -12.15 3.95
C ALA A 91 -14.00 -12.28 2.99
N ILE A 92 -13.95 -11.38 2.01
CA ILE A 92 -12.82 -11.18 1.10
C ILE A 92 -12.32 -9.76 1.33
N ALA A 93 -11.04 -9.60 1.65
CA ALA A 93 -10.36 -8.31 1.73
C ALA A 93 -9.30 -8.21 0.63
N ALA A 94 -9.23 -7.09 -0.06
CA ALA A 94 -8.27 -6.87 -1.14
C ALA A 94 -7.68 -5.45 -1.10
N SER A 95 -6.37 -5.33 -1.26
CA SER A 95 -5.65 -4.06 -1.43
C SER A 95 -5.01 -4.02 -2.82
N GLN A 96 -5.24 -2.92 -3.56
CA GLN A 96 -4.87 -2.81 -4.97
C GLN A 96 -3.41 -2.44 -5.20
N ALA A 97 -2.92 -1.43 -4.50
CA ALA A 97 -1.54 -0.97 -4.61
C ALA A 97 -1.10 -0.36 -3.29
N PHE A 98 0.13 -0.65 -2.89
CA PHE A 98 0.81 -0.06 -1.75
C PHE A 98 2.32 -0.09 -2.02
N GLY A 99 3.11 0.62 -1.22
CA GLY A 99 4.56 0.66 -1.44
C GLY A 99 5.15 2.02 -1.14
N VAL A 100 6.12 2.43 -1.96
CA VAL A 100 6.88 3.66 -1.76
C VAL A 100 6.87 4.48 -3.04
N LYS A 101 6.52 5.75 -2.88
CA LYS A 101 6.66 6.78 -3.90
C LYS A 101 7.79 7.73 -3.56
N LEU A 102 8.33 8.36 -4.59
CA LEU A 102 9.06 9.60 -4.47
C LEU A 102 8.13 10.75 -4.82
N GLU A 103 8.16 11.81 -4.01
CA GLU A 103 7.39 13.03 -4.20
C GLU A 103 8.30 14.23 -4.42
N CYS A 104 7.94 15.05 -5.40
CA CYS A 104 8.57 16.32 -5.68
C CYS A 104 7.56 17.44 -5.43
N LYS A 105 7.75 18.19 -4.34
CA LYS A 105 6.96 19.39 -4.01
C LYS A 105 7.66 20.65 -4.52
N LYS A 106 6.88 21.69 -4.86
CA LYS A 106 7.46 23.01 -5.15
C LYS A 106 8.04 23.61 -3.88
N LYS A 107 9.13 24.38 -4.00
CA LYS A 107 9.67 25.15 -2.87
C LYS A 107 8.59 26.08 -2.31
N GLY A 108 8.20 25.88 -1.05
CA GLY A 108 7.21 26.69 -0.33
C GLY A 108 5.88 25.99 -0.04
N GLU A 109 5.68 24.75 -0.50
CA GLU A 109 4.57 23.89 -0.07
C GLU A 109 5.11 22.90 0.98
N GLU A 110 4.94 23.21 2.27
CA GLU A 110 5.12 22.25 3.37
C GLU A 110 3.99 21.21 3.38
#